data_AF-A0A926VTX3-F1
#
_entry.id   AF-A0A926VTX3-F1
#
_cell.length_a   1.000
_cell.length_b   1.000
_cell.length_c   1.000
_cell.angle_alpha   90.00
_cell.angle_beta   90.00
_cell.angle_gamma   90.00
#
_symmetry.space_group_name_H-M   'P 1'
#
loop_
_entity.id
_entity.type
_entity.pdbx_description
1 polymer ?
#
loop_
_entity_poly.entity_id
_entity_poly.type
_entity_poly.pdbx_seq_one_letter_code
_entity_poly.pdbx_strand_id
1 'polypeptide(L)' 'MVVDNLNTHNPAALYKVFPSEKARQIVQKLELHYTPKHGSWLNQVEIELSVLARQCLERRIANVQTLS' A
#
# COMPACT_ATOMS: atom_id res chain seq x y z
N MET A 1 5.23 -9.20 4.70
CA MET A 1 4.52 -7.91 4.52
C MET A 1 3.09 -8.06 4.97
N VAL A 2 2.51 -7.02 5.56
CA VAL A 2 1.08 -6.96 5.87
C VAL A 2 0.43 -6.05 4.84
N VAL A 3 -0.59 -6.54 4.14
CA VAL A 3 -1.28 -5.82 3.06
C VAL A 3 -2.79 -5.98 3.20
N ASP A 4 -3.56 -5.04 2.65
CA ASP A 4 -5.01 -5.20 2.56
C ASP A 4 -5.42 -6.20 1.45
N ASN A 5 -6.72 -6.41 1.26
CA ASN A 5 -7.26 -7.34 0.26
C ASN A 5 -7.50 -6.69 -1.13
N LEU A 6 -6.78 -5.63 -1.47
CA LEU A 6 -6.89 -5.04 -2.80
C LEU A 6 -6.46 -6.05 -3.88
N ASN A 7 -7.17 -6.05 -5.01
CA ASN A 7 -6.96 -7.01 -6.09
C ASN A 7 -5.56 -6.95 -6.73
N THR A 8 -4.76 -5.92 -6.46
CA THR A 8 -3.36 -5.77 -6.89
C THR A 8 -2.36 -6.28 -5.87
N HIS A 9 -2.75 -6.50 -4.61
CA HIS A 9 -1.89 -7.00 -3.54
C HIS A 9 -1.74 -8.52 -3.61
N ASN A 10 -1.35 -9.04 -4.77
CA ASN A 10 -1.08 -10.47 -4.95
C ASN A 10 0.26 -10.67 -5.69
N PRO A 11 0.91 -11.84 -5.53
CA PRO A 11 2.19 -12.12 -6.18
C PRO A 11 2.15 -12.04 -7.72
N ALA A 12 0.99 -12.30 -8.35
CA ALA A 12 0.86 -12.26 -9.80
C ALA A 12 0.97 -10.83 -10.36
N ALA A 13 0.73 -9.79 -9.54
CA ALA A 13 0.95 -8.41 -9.94
C ALA A 13 2.42 -8.14 -10.31
N LEU A 14 3.37 -8.82 -9.67
CA LEU A 14 4.81 -8.66 -9.96
C LEU A 14 5.17 -9.16 -11.38
N TYR A 15 4.46 -10.18 -11.88
CA TYR A 15 4.67 -10.69 -13.25
C TYR A 15 4.10 -9.77 -14.34
N LYS A 16 3.26 -8.80 -13.98
CA LYS A 16 2.80 -7.76 -14.91
C LYS A 16 3.84 -6.66 -15.13
N VAL A 17 4.77 -6.48 -14.20
CA VAL A 17 5.74 -5.38 -14.18
C VAL A 17 7.16 -5.85 -14.47
N PHE A 18 7.53 -7.05 -14.01
CA PHE A 18 8.89 -7.57 -14.14
C PHE A 18 8.95 -8.79 -15.08
N PRO A 19 10.10 -9.02 -15.73
CA PRO A 19 10.37 -10.30 -16.38
C PRO A 19 10.17 -11.47 -15.41
N SER A 20 9.74 -12.61 -15.94
CA SER A 20 9.31 -13.78 -15.16
C SER A 20 10.35 -14.24 -14.13
N GLU A 21 11.62 -14.27 -14.51
CA GLU A 21 12.73 -14.65 -13.62
C GLU A 21 12.85 -13.69 -12.42
N LYS A 22 12.85 -12.38 -12.67
CA LYS A 22 12.92 -11.36 -11.64
C LYS A 22 11.69 -11.37 -10.74
N ALA A 23 10.49 -11.51 -11.32
CA ALA A 23 9.25 -11.63 -10.56
C ALA A 23 9.30 -12.83 -9.61
N ARG A 24 9.76 -13.99 -10.09
CA ARG A 24 9.88 -15.21 -9.26
C ARG A 24 10.89 -15.05 -8.13
N GLN A 25 12.05 -14.45 -8.39
CA GLN A 25 13.05 -14.17 -7.36
C GLN A 25 12.50 -13.24 -6.25
N ILE A 26 11.69 -12.25 -6.62
CA ILE A 26 11.05 -11.35 -5.67
C ILE A 26 9.99 -12.11 -4.86
N VAL A 27 9.08 -12.83 -5.52
CA VAL A 27 8.00 -13.60 -4.86
C VAL A 27 8.55 -14.61 -3.85
N GLN A 28 9.66 -15.27 -4.16
CA GLN A 28 10.30 -16.23 -3.24
C GLN A 28 10.78 -15.62 -1.92
N LYS A 29 11.00 -14.30 -1.89
CA LYS A 29 11.45 -13.55 -0.70
C LYS A 29 10.29 -12.86 0.03
N LEU A 30 9.06 -12.99 -0.48
CA LEU A 30 7.90 -12.25 -0.04
C LEU A 30 6.86 -13.18 0.58
N GLU A 31 6.62 -12.99 1.87
CA GLU A 31 5.44 -13.53 2.56
C GLU A 31 4.40 -12.41 2.68
N LEU A 32 3.18 -12.64 2.17
CA LEU A 32 2.08 -11.68 2.24
C LEU A 32 1.06 -12.16 3.29
N HIS A 33 0.86 -11.35 4.33
CA HIS A 33 -0.21 -11.53 5.30
C HIS A 33 -1.32 -10.52 4.99
N TYR A 34 -2.53 -11.01 4.77
CA TYR A 34 -3.68 -10.17 4.44
C TYR A 34 -4.40 -9.75 5.71
N THR A 35 -4.71 -8.46 5.85
CA THR A 35 -5.57 -7.99 6.93
C THR A 35 -6.99 -8.57 6.77
N PRO A 36 -7.75 -8.76 7.86
CA PRO A 36 -9.15 -9.17 7.77
C PRO A 36 -9.96 -8.18 6.93
N LYS A 37 -11.00 -8.67 6.24
CA LYS A 37 -11.96 -7.77 5.56
C LYS A 37 -12.55 -6.80 6.58
N HIS A 38 -12.63 -5.52 6.21
CA HIS A 38 -13.05 -4.41 7.09
C HIS A 38 -12.14 -4.17 8.33
N GLY A 39 -10.97 -4.82 8.40
CA GLY A 39 -9.95 -4.61 9.44
C GLY A 39 -9.01 -3.44 9.12
N SER A 40 -9.55 -2.37 8.57
CA SER A 40 -8.79 -1.22 8.05
C SER A 40 -7.98 -0.53 9.17
N TRP A 41 -8.52 -0.53 10.39
CA TRP A 41 -7.86 -0.06 11.62
C TRP A 41 -6.59 -0.83 12.02
N LEU A 42 -6.35 -2.02 11.45
CA LEU A 42 -5.10 -2.79 11.64
C LEU A 42 -4.07 -2.51 10.54
N ASN A 43 -4.44 -1.76 9.51
CA ASN A 43 -3.55 -1.44 8.39
C ASN A 43 -2.62 -0.29 8.78
N GLN A 44 -1.31 -0.56 8.85
CA GLN A 44 -0.30 0.44 9.22
C GLN A 44 -0.38 1.70 8.33
N VAL A 45 -0.66 1.54 7.04
CA VAL A 45 -0.75 2.66 6.10
C VAL A 45 -1.92 3.59 6.45
N GLU A 46 -3.05 3.05 6.90
CA GLU A 46 -4.21 3.87 7.27
C GLU A 46 -3.98 4.67 8.56
N ILE A 47 -3.21 4.10 9.50
CA ILE A 47 -2.80 4.80 10.71
C ILE A 47 -1.90 6.00 10.36
N GLU A 48 -0.89 5.78 9.51
CA GLU A 48 0.01 6.84 9.05
C GLU A 48 -0.74 7.93 8.27
N LEU A 49 -1.67 7.55 7.38
CA LEU A 49 -2.52 8.50 6.68
C LEU A 49 -3.41 9.31 7.63
N SER A 50 -3.90 8.70 8.71
CA SER A 50 -4.69 9.40 9.74
C SER A 50 -3.85 10.43 10.49
N VAL A 51 -2.59 10.13 10.80
CA VAL A 51 -1.64 11.08 11.39
C VAL A 51 -1.34 12.22 10.42
N LEU A 52 -1.01 11.91 9.17
CA LEU A 52 -0.75 12.90 8.12
C LEU A 52 -1.95 13.82 7.91
N ALA A 53 -3.17 13.28 7.88
CA ALA A 53 -4.38 14.06 7.71
C ALA A 53 -4.55 15.10 8.84
N ARG A 54 -4.38 14.66 10.09
CA ARG A 54 -4.50 15.51 11.28
C ARG A 54 -3.40 16.59 11.35
N GLN A 55 -2.19 16.29 10.89
CA GLN A 55 -1.06 17.21 11.00
C GLN A 55 -0.95 18.17 9.82
N CYS A 56 -1.32 17.72 8.61
CA CYS A 56 -0.95 18.41 7.37
C CYS A 56 -2.14 18.84 6.52
N LEU A 57 -3.31 18.19 6.68
CA LEU A 57 -4.46 18.36 5.78
C LEU A 57 -5.64 19.11 6.41
N GLU A 58 -5.58 19.50 7.69
CA GLU A 58 -6.57 20.38 8.33
C GLU A 58 -6.41 21.86 7.90
N ARG A 59 -6.24 22.08 6.60
CA ARG A 59 -6.08 23.38 5.97
C ARG A 59 -6.48 23.32 4.51
N ARG A 60 -6.87 24.46 3.94
CA ARG A 60 -7.06 24.56 2.49
C ARG A 60 -5.72 24.45 1.77
N ILE A 61 -5.69 23.61 0.74
CA ILE A 61 -4.55 23.47 -0.15
C ILE A 61 -4.97 24.02 -1.51
N ALA A 62 -4.31 25.10 -1.94
CA ALA A 62 -4.78 25.89 -3.09
C ALA A 62 -4.60 25.19 -4.43
N ASN A 63 -3.60 24.31 -4.55
CA ASN A 63 -3.29 23.58 -5.77
C ASN A 63 -2.52 22.28 -5.45
N VAL A 64 -2.48 21.36 -6.42
CA VAL A 64 -1.81 20.06 -6.26
C VAL A 64 -0.30 20.21 -6.13
N GLN A 65 0.32 21.22 -6.74
CA GLN A 65 1.77 21.46 -6.64
C GLN A 65 2.22 21.73 -5.20
N THR A 66 1.32 22.20 -4.34
CA THR A 66 1.58 22.41 -2.90
C THR A 66 1.65 21.09 -2.11
N LEU A 67 1.23 19.95 -2.70
CA LEU A 67 1.31 18.61 -2.09
C LEU A 67 2.61 17.86 -2.42
N SER A 68 3.60 18.54 -3.02
CA SER A 68 4.85 17.94 -3.49
C SER A 68 5.89 17.74 -2.39
#